data_AF-A0A8T6I4S2-F1
#
_entry.id   AF-A0A8T6I4S2-F1
#
_cell.length_a   1.000
_cell.length_b   1.000
_cell.length_c   1.000
_cell.angle_alpha   90.00
_cell.angle_beta   90.00
_cell.angle_gamma   90.00
#
_symmetry.space_group_name_H-M   'P 1'
#
loop_
_entity.id
_entity.type
_entity.pdbx_description
1 polymer ?
#
loop_
_entity_poly.entity_id
_entity_poly.type
_entity_poly.pdbx_seq_one_letter_code
_entity_poly.pdbx_strand_id
1 'polypeptide(L)'
;MTPEDVLYRQRLRTFALAEELGSVRAACRVMGIHHSTFYRWKAQAERYGLELLRPRERRRPRMPNATNPLVEQRVLAFALGHPGFGPQRIAAELARPKWGGIRLSHNGVWRILKRHGLNTRRKRLGLVAGYAAPPGPEPRSSTVST
;
A
#
# COMPACT_ATOMS: atom_id res chain seq x y z
N MET A 1 -12.44 -18.78 14.50
CA MET A 1 -12.30 -17.47 15.16
C MET A 1 -11.33 -16.64 14.33
N THR A 2 -11.72 -15.45 13.84
CA THR A 2 -10.82 -14.64 13.01
C THR A 2 -9.79 -13.90 13.88
N PRO A 3 -8.60 -13.53 13.36
CA PRO A 3 -7.65 -12.71 14.10
C PRO A 3 -8.24 -11.36 14.56
N GLU A 4 -9.17 -10.80 13.78
CA GLU A 4 -9.85 -9.55 14.13
C GLU A 4 -10.79 -9.71 15.33
N ASP A 5 -11.48 -10.84 15.42
CA ASP A 5 -12.36 -11.16 16.55
C ASP A 5 -11.56 -11.33 17.86
N VAL A 6 -10.36 -11.92 17.80
CA VAL A 6 -9.47 -12.05 18.97
C VAL A 6 -9.11 -10.67 19.51
N LEU A 7 -8.66 -9.76 18.63
CA LEU A 7 -8.29 -8.40 19.00
C LEU A 7 -9.48 -7.59 19.51
N TYR A 8 -10.65 -7.78 18.92
CA TYR A 8 -11.89 -7.15 19.37
C TYR A 8 -12.25 -7.58 20.79
N ARG A 9 -12.26 -8.90 21.07
CA ARG A 9 -12.53 -9.45 22.41
C ARG A 9 -11.49 -8.99 23.43
N GLN A 10 -10.22 -8.93 23.06
CA GLN A 10 -9.16 -8.41 23.94
C GLN A 10 -9.40 -6.94 24.31
N ARG A 11 -9.82 -6.11 23.36
CA ARG A 11 -10.17 -4.70 23.61
C ARG A 11 -11.36 -4.59 24.56
N LEU A 12 -12.41 -5.39 24.35
CA LEU A 12 -13.57 -5.43 25.26
C LEU A 12 -13.18 -5.89 26.67
N ARG A 13 -12.32 -6.91 26.78
CA ARG A 13 -11.84 -7.39 28.09
C ARG A 13 -11.09 -6.31 28.85
N THR A 14 -10.37 -5.43 28.17
CA THR A 14 -9.72 -4.27 28.80
C THR A 14 -10.73 -3.35 29.49
N PHE A 15 -11.88 -3.10 28.88
CA PHE A 15 -12.93 -2.27 29.48
C PHE A 15 -13.56 -2.95 30.70
N ALA A 16 -13.94 -4.22 30.56
CA ALA A 16 -14.47 -5.01 31.68
C ALA A 16 -13.49 -5.06 32.87
N LEU A 17 -12.20 -5.27 32.60
CA LEU A 17 -11.17 -5.30 33.65
C LEU A 17 -10.99 -3.93 34.33
N ALA A 18 -11.14 -2.84 33.58
CA ALA A 18 -11.08 -1.49 34.17
C ALA A 18 -12.26 -1.22 35.12
N GLU A 19 -13.44 -1.78 34.83
CA GLU A 19 -14.62 -1.74 35.70
C GLU A 19 -14.43 -2.64 36.93
N GLU A 20 -14.01 -3.90 36.74
CA GLU A 20 -13.74 -4.88 37.80
C GLU A 20 -12.71 -4.33 38.83
N LEU A 21 -11.66 -3.65 38.36
CA LEU A 21 -10.60 -3.11 39.21
C LEU A 21 -10.87 -1.69 39.73
N GLY A 22 -11.88 -1.00 39.22
CA GLY A 22 -12.11 0.43 39.48
C GLY A 22 -10.94 1.34 39.07
N SER A 23 -9.98 0.84 38.26
CA SER A 23 -8.75 1.56 37.91
C SER A 23 -8.27 1.24 36.50
N VAL A 24 -8.38 2.25 35.62
CA VAL A 24 -7.91 2.18 34.23
C VAL A 24 -6.42 1.90 34.15
N ARG A 25 -5.61 2.52 35.03
CA ARG A 25 -4.15 2.33 35.01
C ARG A 25 -3.74 0.91 35.42
N ALA A 26 -4.47 0.30 36.35
CA ALA A 26 -4.21 -1.08 36.76
C ALA A 26 -4.59 -2.05 35.62
N ALA A 27 -5.78 -1.88 35.03
CA ALA A 27 -6.22 -2.68 33.89
C ALA A 27 -5.28 -2.55 32.68
N CYS A 28 -4.82 -1.34 32.35
CA CYS A 28 -3.88 -1.12 31.27
C CYS A 28 -2.52 -1.81 31.51
N ARG A 29 -2.03 -1.84 32.76
CA ARG A 29 -0.81 -2.56 33.14
C ARG A 29 -0.97 -4.07 32.95
N VAL A 30 -2.09 -4.64 33.40
CA VAL A 30 -2.39 -6.07 33.23
C VAL A 30 -2.52 -6.45 31.75
N MET A 31 -3.20 -5.62 30.96
CA MET A 31 -3.42 -5.87 29.53
C MET A 31 -2.22 -5.52 28.64
N GLY A 32 -1.14 -4.97 29.20
CA GLY A 32 0.06 -4.59 28.45
C GLY A 32 -0.15 -3.43 27.46
N ILE A 33 -1.09 -2.52 27.73
CA ILE A 33 -1.38 -1.37 26.86
C ILE A 33 -1.08 -0.04 27.57
N HIS A 34 -0.74 0.98 26.79
CA HIS A 34 -0.61 2.32 27.33
C HIS A 34 -1.99 2.95 27.59
N HIS A 35 -2.16 3.64 28.73
CA HIS A 35 -3.44 4.24 29.14
C HIS A 35 -4.02 5.24 28.12
N SER A 36 -3.17 5.93 27.33
CA SER A 36 -3.66 6.79 26.23
C SER A 36 -4.42 6.00 25.15
N THR A 37 -4.08 4.72 24.94
CA THR A 37 -4.78 3.83 24.02
C THR A 37 -6.18 3.51 24.54
N PHE A 38 -6.31 3.27 25.85
CA PHE A 38 -7.60 3.06 26.50
C PHE A 38 -8.53 4.25 26.29
N TYR A 39 -8.07 5.47 26.61
CA TYR A 39 -8.91 6.67 26.45
C TYR A 39 -9.26 6.95 24.99
N ARG A 40 -8.36 6.67 24.04
CA ARG A 40 -8.67 6.77 22.61
C ARG A 40 -9.77 5.79 22.19
N TRP A 41 -9.70 4.55 22.66
CA TRP A 41 -10.74 3.54 22.42
C TRP A 41 -12.05 3.90 23.10
N LYS A 42 -12.00 4.41 24.34
CA LYS A 42 -13.17 4.85 25.10
C LYS A 42 -13.94 5.94 24.35
N ALA A 43 -13.23 6.99 23.91
CA ALA A 43 -13.85 8.08 23.16
C ALA A 43 -14.47 7.60 21.83
N GLN A 44 -13.88 6.59 21.17
CA GLN A 44 -14.45 5.99 19.96
C GLN A 44 -15.72 5.18 20.26
N ALA A 45 -15.68 4.38 21.34
CA ALA A 45 -16.81 3.57 21.76
C ALA A 45 -18.00 4.43 22.22
N GLU A 46 -17.76 5.50 22.97
CA GLU A 46 -18.80 6.44 23.40
C GLU A 46 -19.43 7.18 22.22
N ARG A 47 -18.64 7.56 21.21
CA ARG A 47 -19.14 8.33 20.07
C ARG A 47 -19.86 7.50 19.02
N TYR A 48 -19.45 6.25 18.81
CA TYR A 48 -19.88 5.46 17.65
C TYR A 48 -20.31 4.03 18.01
N GLY A 49 -20.24 3.63 19.28
CA GLY A 49 -20.55 2.28 19.74
C GLY A 49 -19.33 1.35 19.81
N LEU A 50 -19.49 0.23 20.52
CA LEU A 50 -18.42 -0.73 20.78
C LEU A 50 -17.85 -1.38 19.51
N GLU A 51 -18.64 -1.50 18.44
CA GLU A 51 -18.19 -2.07 17.16
C GLU A 51 -16.96 -1.37 16.58
N LEU A 52 -16.72 -0.08 16.90
CA LEU A 52 -15.53 0.63 16.44
C LEU A 52 -14.22 0.17 17.11
N LEU A 53 -14.31 -0.67 18.13
CA LEU A 53 -13.15 -1.35 18.69
C LEU A 53 -12.69 -2.50 17.80
N ARG A 54 -13.42 -2.91 16.75
CA ARG A 54 -12.90 -3.89 15.80
C ARG A 54 -11.68 -3.31 15.07
N PRO A 55 -10.62 -4.11 14.84
CA PRO A 55 -9.52 -3.69 13.98
C PRO A 55 -10.07 -3.24 12.62
N ARG A 56 -9.69 -2.05 12.18
CA ARG A 56 -10.05 -1.54 10.85
C ARG A 56 -8.79 -1.50 10.01
N GLU A 57 -8.94 -1.86 8.74
CA GLU A 57 -7.87 -1.69 7.78
C GLU A 57 -7.48 -0.20 7.74
N ARG A 58 -6.17 0.06 7.83
CA ARG A 58 -5.66 1.42 7.73
C ARG A 58 -5.95 1.95 6.34
N ARG A 59 -6.73 3.03 6.25
CA ARG A 59 -6.97 3.70 4.97
C ARG A 59 -5.64 4.00 4.28
N ARG A 60 -5.51 3.60 3.02
CA ARG A 60 -4.35 3.95 2.19
C ARG A 60 -4.19 5.48 2.14
N PRO A 61 -2.96 6.01 2.30
CA PRO A 61 -2.74 7.45 2.29
C PRO A 61 -3.19 8.05 0.95
N ARG A 62 -3.81 9.24 0.99
CA ARG A 62 -4.11 9.99 -0.23
C ARG A 62 -2.80 10.52 -0.80
N MET A 63 -2.53 10.24 -2.08
CA MET A 63 -1.34 10.72 -2.79
C MET A 63 -1.74 11.90 -3.69
N PRO A 64 -1.73 13.16 -3.21
CA PRO A 64 -2.18 14.31 -4.00
C PRO A 64 -1.34 14.55 -5.26
N ASN A 65 -0.06 14.18 -5.22
CA ASN A 65 0.87 14.30 -6.34
C ASN A 65 0.91 13.03 -7.21
N ALA A 66 -0.09 12.16 -7.09
CA ALA A 66 -0.19 10.99 -7.96
C ALA A 66 -0.39 11.45 -9.41
N THR A 67 0.38 10.86 -10.32
CA THR A 67 0.20 11.08 -11.75
C THR A 67 -1.22 10.67 -12.13
N ASN A 68 -1.89 11.49 -12.93
CA ASN A 68 -3.23 11.18 -13.44
C ASN A 68 -3.21 9.78 -14.11
N PRO A 69 -4.14 8.88 -13.77
CA PRO A 69 -4.22 7.54 -14.38
C PRO A 69 -4.20 7.54 -15.91
N LEU A 70 -4.83 8.53 -16.54
CA LEU A 70 -4.84 8.67 -18.00
C LEU A 70 -3.43 8.95 -18.57
N VAL A 71 -2.66 9.79 -17.87
CA VAL A 71 -1.27 10.09 -18.24
C VAL A 71 -0.40 8.85 -18.04
N GLU A 72 -0.61 8.12 -16.95
CA GLU A 72 0.08 6.86 -16.68
C GLU A 72 -0.19 5.81 -17.75
N GLN A 73 -1.45 5.62 -18.16
CA GLN A 73 -1.82 4.73 -19.27
C GLN A 73 -1.16 5.13 -20.59
N ARG A 74 -1.11 6.43 -20.91
CA ARG A 74 -0.41 6.91 -22.12
C ARG A 74 1.08 6.62 -22.10
N VAL A 75 1.72 6.78 -20.93
CA VAL A 75 3.14 6.41 -20.75
C VAL A 75 3.35 4.92 -20.98
N LEU A 76 2.48 4.07 -20.43
CA LEU A 76 2.56 2.62 -20.61
C LEU A 76 2.35 2.20 -22.07
N ALA A 77 1.30 2.71 -22.71
CA ALA A 77 1.00 2.44 -24.11
C ALA A 77 2.18 2.84 -25.02
N PHE A 78 2.75 4.03 -24.80
CA PHE A 78 3.90 4.50 -25.56
C PHE A 78 5.15 3.63 -25.31
N ALA A 79 5.38 3.23 -24.06
CA ALA A 79 6.50 2.36 -23.72
C ALA A 79 6.37 0.94 -24.31
N LEU A 80 5.15 0.44 -24.50
CA LEU A 80 4.89 -0.85 -25.15
C LEU A 80 4.94 -0.77 -26.67
N GLY A 81 4.50 0.35 -27.29
CA GLY A 81 4.69 0.59 -28.72
C GLY A 81 6.16 0.82 -29.09
N HIS A 82 6.98 1.30 -28.16
CA HIS A 82 8.41 1.57 -28.35
C HIS A 82 9.27 0.97 -27.23
N PRO A 83 9.35 -0.37 -27.11
CA PRO A 83 9.97 -1.05 -25.96
C PRO A 83 11.48 -0.76 -25.84
N GLY A 84 12.13 -0.41 -26.97
CA GLY A 84 13.53 0.00 -27.02
C GLY A 84 13.83 1.36 -26.40
N PHE A 85 12.83 2.21 -26.17
CA PHE A 85 13.06 3.54 -25.63
C PHE A 85 13.28 3.51 -24.12
N GLY A 86 14.33 4.21 -23.67
CA GLY A 86 14.56 4.47 -22.25
C GLY A 86 13.59 5.54 -21.72
N PRO A 87 13.44 5.67 -20.39
CA PRO A 87 12.49 6.61 -19.82
C PRO A 87 12.76 8.07 -20.21
N GLN A 88 14.00 8.43 -20.57
CA GLN A 88 14.37 9.80 -20.96
C GLN A 88 13.82 10.11 -22.35
N ARG A 89 14.00 9.16 -23.27
CA ARG A 89 13.46 9.25 -24.63
C ARG A 89 11.95 9.22 -24.62
N ILE A 90 11.32 8.39 -23.78
CA ILE A 90 9.86 8.35 -23.60
C ILE A 90 9.34 9.72 -23.12
N ALA A 91 9.96 10.32 -22.10
CA ALA A 91 9.58 11.64 -21.62
C ALA A 91 9.70 12.72 -22.72
N ALA A 92 10.81 12.70 -23.47
CA ALA A 92 11.06 13.66 -24.55
C ALA A 92 10.08 13.49 -25.72
N GLU A 93 9.70 12.27 -26.09
CA GLU A 93 8.71 12.03 -27.15
C GLU A 93 7.31 12.44 -26.70
N LEU A 94 6.88 12.07 -25.49
CA LEU A 94 5.55 12.43 -24.97
C LEU A 94 5.36 13.95 -24.80
N ALA A 95 6.44 14.69 -24.58
CA ALA A 95 6.41 16.15 -24.54
C ALA A 95 6.14 16.80 -25.91
N ARG A 96 6.25 16.05 -27.02
CA ARG A 96 5.97 16.59 -28.36
C ARG A 96 4.47 16.76 -28.59
N PRO A 97 4.04 17.78 -29.35
CA PRO A 97 2.62 18.03 -29.63
C PRO A 97 1.89 16.82 -30.25
N LYS A 98 2.57 16.08 -31.15
CA LYS A 98 2.04 14.86 -31.80
C LYS A 98 1.57 13.77 -30.81
N TRP A 99 2.08 13.76 -29.59
CA TRP A 99 1.77 12.79 -28.54
C TRP A 99 1.00 13.39 -27.37
N GLY A 100 0.44 14.60 -27.55
CA GLY A 100 -0.39 15.28 -26.56
C GLY A 100 0.35 16.25 -25.63
N GLY A 101 1.63 16.53 -25.88
CA GLY A 101 2.37 17.58 -25.15
C GLY A 101 2.56 17.31 -23.65
N ILE A 102 2.59 16.03 -23.26
CA ILE A 102 2.61 15.61 -21.86
C ILE A 102 4.02 15.80 -21.30
N ARG A 103 4.17 16.79 -20.40
CA ARG A 103 5.45 17.08 -19.74
C ARG A 103 5.59 16.26 -18.46
N LEU A 104 6.45 15.26 -18.50
CA LEU A 104 6.86 14.46 -17.35
C LEU A 104 8.39 14.47 -17.23
N SER A 105 8.89 14.40 -16.00
CA SER A 105 10.32 14.18 -15.78
C SER A 105 10.70 12.75 -16.15
N HIS A 106 11.96 12.56 -16.57
CA HIS A 106 12.55 11.24 -16.80
C HIS A 106 12.29 10.27 -15.63
N ASN A 107 12.51 10.74 -14.40
CA ASN A 107 12.29 9.94 -13.20
C ASN A 107 10.80 9.64 -12.97
N GLY A 108 9.90 10.57 -13.31
CA GLY A 108 8.45 10.34 -13.28
C GLY A 108 8.04 9.18 -14.18
N VAL A 109 8.52 9.18 -15.43
CA VAL A 109 8.31 8.08 -16.38
C VAL A 109 8.90 6.77 -15.85
N TRP A 110 10.14 6.79 -15.32
CA TRP A 110 10.76 5.59 -14.76
C TRP A 110 9.98 5.01 -13.58
N ARG A 111 9.47 5.85 -12.65
CA ARG A 111 8.66 5.41 -11.53
C ARG A 111 7.35 4.78 -11.98
N ILE A 112 6.68 5.37 -12.97
CA ILE A 112 5.48 4.80 -13.60
C ILE A 112 5.82 3.41 -14.13
N LEU A 113 6.84 3.28 -14.98
CA LEU A 113 7.23 1.99 -15.53
C LEU A 113 7.62 0.98 -14.44
N LYS A 114 8.28 1.41 -13.37
CA LYS A 114 8.66 0.54 -12.25
C LYS A 114 7.45 0.00 -11.49
N ARG A 115 6.41 0.82 -11.26
CA ARG A 115 5.16 0.37 -10.62
C ARG A 115 4.48 -0.76 -11.41
N HIS A 116 4.56 -0.70 -12.73
CA HIS A 116 3.99 -1.70 -13.65
C HIS A 116 4.98 -2.81 -14.03
N GLY A 117 6.15 -2.88 -13.39
CA GLY A 117 7.14 -3.90 -13.70
C GLY A 117 7.80 -3.76 -15.08
N LEU A 118 7.69 -2.62 -15.75
CA LEU A 118 8.20 -2.36 -17.11
C LEU A 118 9.46 -1.48 -17.13
N ASN A 119 10.21 -1.44 -16.03
CA ASN A 119 11.35 -0.53 -15.87
C ASN A 119 12.54 -0.82 -16.80
N THR A 120 12.66 -2.05 -17.33
CA THR A 120 13.75 -2.44 -18.23
C THR A 120 13.24 -2.77 -19.63
N ARG A 121 14.11 -2.57 -20.63
CA ARG A 121 13.83 -2.93 -22.03
C ARG A 121 13.44 -4.41 -22.16
N ARG A 122 14.14 -5.30 -21.45
CA ARG A 122 13.86 -6.75 -21.46
C ARG A 122 12.44 -7.06 -21.00
N LYS A 123 11.97 -6.43 -19.92
CA LYS A 123 10.60 -6.64 -19.41
C LYS A 123 9.53 -6.11 -20.37
N ARG A 124 9.78 -4.97 -21.02
CA ARG A 124 8.88 -4.42 -22.05
C ARG A 124 8.82 -5.32 -23.29
N LEU A 125 9.97 -5.76 -23.80
CA LEU A 125 10.04 -6.69 -24.93
C LEU A 125 9.39 -8.03 -24.60
N GLY A 126 9.61 -8.57 -23.40
CA GLY A 126 8.98 -9.80 -22.94
C GLY A 126 7.46 -9.69 -23.00
N LEU A 127 6.89 -8.62 -22.43
CA LEU A 127 5.44 -8.41 -22.44
C LEU A 127 4.88 -8.28 -23.86
N VAL A 128 5.53 -7.52 -24.75
CA VAL A 128 5.07 -7.31 -26.13
C VAL A 128 5.16 -8.60 -26.96
N ALA A 129 6.20 -9.40 -26.75
CA ALA A 129 6.39 -10.66 -27.46
C ALA A 129 5.46 -11.79 -26.98
N GLY A 130 4.52 -11.51 -26.05
CA GLY A 130 3.72 -12.54 -25.40
C GLY A 130 4.55 -13.47 -24.49
N TYR A 131 5.82 -13.16 -24.28
CA TYR A 131 6.67 -13.84 -23.32
C TYR A 131 6.23 -13.41 -21.93
N ALA A 132 5.36 -14.22 -21.31
CA ALA A 132 5.34 -14.33 -19.86
C ALA A 132 6.78 -14.68 -19.46
N ALA A 133 7.55 -13.69 -19.00
CA ALA A 133 8.85 -13.96 -18.44
C ALA A 133 8.64 -15.07 -17.40
N PRO A 134 9.39 -16.19 -17.45
CA PRO A 134 9.27 -17.20 -16.41
C PRO A 134 9.41 -16.48 -15.07
N PRO A 135 8.57 -16.81 -14.07
CA PRO A 135 8.64 -16.16 -12.77
C PRO A 135 10.12 -16.12 -12.37
N GLY A 136 10.60 -14.91 -12.04
CA GLY A 136 11.97 -14.77 -11.55
C GLY A 136 12.17 -15.75 -10.39
N PRO A 137 13.40 -16.22 -10.15
CA PRO A 137 13.64 -17.21 -9.10
C PRO A 137 12.96 -16.74 -7.82
N GLU A 138 12.12 -17.60 -7.26
CA GLU A 138 11.41 -17.29 -6.01
C GLU A 138 12.45 -16.75 -5.02
N PRO A 139 12.11 -15.67 -4.27
CA PRO A 139 13.01 -15.22 -3.21
C PRO A 139 13.29 -16.43 -2.33
N ARG A 140 14.57 -16.79 -2.20
CA ARG A 140 15.01 -17.99 -1.48
C ARG A 140 14.25 -18.03 -0.17
N SER A 141 13.37 -19.02 -0.01
CA SER A 141 12.74 -19.29 1.27
C SER A 141 13.87 -19.43 2.27
N SER A 142 13.97 -18.47 3.19
CA SER A 142 14.80 -18.65 4.37
C SER A 142 14.21 -19.85 5.10
N THR A 143 14.79 -21.02 4.85
CA THR A 143 14.59 -22.22 5.65
C THR A 143 14.99 -21.82 7.06
N VAL A 144 13.99 -21.52 7.89
CA VAL A 144 14.16 -21.53 9.33
C VAL A 144 14.29 -23.01 9.68
N SER A 145 15.52 -23.48 9.75
CA SER A 145 15.82 -24.78 10.33
C SER A 145 15.35 -24.75 11.80
N THR A 146 14.43 -25.65 12.12
CA THR A 146 14.22 -26.15 13.48
C THR A 146 15.35 -27.11 13.82
#